data_AF-A0A1C4V504-F1
#
_entry.id   AF-A0A1C4V504-F1
#
_cell.length_a   1.000
_cell.length_b   1.000
_cell.length_c   1.000
_cell.angle_alpha   90.00
_cell.angle_beta   90.00
_cell.angle_gamma   90.00
#
_symmetry.space_group_name_H-M   'P 1'
#
loop_
_entity.id
_entity.type
_entity.pdbx_description
1 polymer ?
#
loop_
_entity_poly.entity_id
_entity_poly.type
_entity_poly.pdbx_seq_one_letter_code
_entity_poly.pdbx_strand_id
1 'polypeptide(L)'
;MSGAPGLRLPSYFRYYASPVKLVEVPGGGVRAWRVSIDTGGWEPANNLIDEILFAVGGEVFPLSAADFVQEVERYRARYLTGDSPIFALYETVKAITDAERQERRYLSPHERALVNGIRRKTFVMFEEQLRQQGDPGADPTVGQADS
;
A
#
# COMPACT_ATOMS: atom_id res chain seq x y z
N MET A 1 9.33 -6.25 -27.17
CA MET A 1 10.14 -5.24 -26.46
C MET A 1 10.13 -5.59 -25.00
N SER A 2 11.21 -6.19 -24.54
CA SER A 2 11.35 -6.73 -23.18
C SER A 2 11.50 -5.58 -22.18
N GLY A 3 10.83 -5.70 -21.02
CA GLY A 3 10.96 -4.75 -19.92
C GLY A 3 12.42 -4.51 -19.53
N ALA A 4 12.68 -3.37 -18.87
CA ALA A 4 14.00 -3.03 -18.37
C ALA A 4 14.62 -4.25 -17.65
N PRO A 5 15.80 -4.75 -18.08
CA PRO A 5 16.38 -5.96 -17.53
C PRO A 5 16.54 -5.85 -16.02
N GLY A 6 15.85 -6.71 -15.27
CA GLY A 6 15.86 -6.75 -13.80
C GLY A 6 14.55 -6.37 -13.10
N LEU A 7 13.59 -5.73 -13.80
CA LEU A 7 12.29 -5.39 -13.21
C LEU A 7 11.38 -6.62 -13.17
N ARG A 8 11.01 -7.06 -11.95
CA ARG A 8 9.95 -8.06 -11.75
C ARG A 8 8.64 -7.36 -11.43
N LEU A 9 7.58 -7.73 -12.13
CA LEU A 9 6.24 -7.18 -11.94
C LEU A 9 5.31 -8.24 -11.31
N PRO A 10 4.36 -7.85 -10.44
CA PRO A 10 4.24 -6.50 -9.88
C PRO A 10 5.42 -6.14 -8.97
N SER A 11 5.78 -4.86 -8.93
CA SER A 11 6.78 -4.33 -7.98
C SER A 11 6.20 -3.16 -7.19
N TYR A 12 6.68 -3.02 -5.97
CA TYR A 12 6.09 -2.16 -4.97
C TYR A 12 7.12 -1.19 -4.43
N PHE A 13 6.71 0.06 -4.26
CA PHE A 13 7.61 1.14 -3.86
C PHE A 13 6.90 2.08 -2.90
N ARG A 14 7.71 2.74 -2.08
CA ARG A 14 7.34 4.00 -1.45
C ARG A 14 8.11 5.10 -2.15
N TYR A 15 7.38 5.99 -2.81
CA TYR A 15 7.90 7.19 -3.46
C TYR A 15 7.60 8.38 -2.54
N TYR A 16 8.63 8.95 -1.93
CA TYR A 16 8.51 9.81 -0.74
C TYR A 16 7.65 9.17 0.36
N ALA A 17 6.42 9.66 0.57
CA ALA A 17 5.47 9.09 1.52
C ALA A 17 4.38 8.23 0.84
N SER A 18 4.24 8.32 -0.49
CA SER A 18 3.14 7.71 -1.21
C SER A 18 3.48 6.29 -1.66
N PRO A 19 2.64 5.29 -1.34
CA PRO A 19 2.75 3.95 -1.90
C PRO A 19 2.47 3.97 -3.40
N VAL A 20 3.35 3.32 -4.17
CA VAL A 20 3.24 3.17 -5.62
C VAL A 20 3.45 1.70 -5.98
N LYS A 21 2.62 1.16 -6.88
CA LYS A 21 2.86 -0.15 -7.50
C LYS A 21 3.02 -0.02 -9.01
N LEU A 22 3.96 -0.80 -9.55
CA LEU A 22 4.14 -1.00 -10.98
C LEU A 22 3.55 -2.36 -11.35
N VAL A 23 2.71 -2.38 -12.38
CA VAL A 23 2.06 -3.59 -12.88
C VAL A 23 2.26 -3.73 -14.39
N GLU A 24 2.22 -4.96 -14.89
CA GLU A 24 2.27 -5.23 -16.32
C GLU A 24 0.93 -4.88 -16.96
N VAL A 25 0.97 -4.35 -18.19
CA VAL A 25 -0.23 -4.08 -19.00
C VAL A 25 -0.41 -5.19 -20.04
N PRO A 26 -1.65 -5.63 -20.33
CA PRO A 26 -1.90 -6.55 -21.43
C PRO A 26 -1.32 -6.04 -22.76
N GLY A 27 -0.55 -6.87 -23.46
CA GLY A 27 0.16 -6.47 -24.68
C GLY A 27 1.58 -5.91 -24.44
N GLY A 28 2.01 -5.85 -23.19
CA GLY A 28 3.33 -5.38 -22.77
C GLY A 28 3.33 -3.93 -22.29
N GLY A 29 4.39 -3.56 -21.60
CA GLY A 29 4.54 -2.25 -20.96
C GLY A 29 4.20 -2.26 -19.47
N VAL A 30 4.41 -1.13 -18.83
CA VAL A 30 4.28 -0.95 -17.38
C VAL A 30 3.29 0.17 -17.10
N ARG A 31 2.46 -0.01 -16.08
CA ARG A 31 1.59 1.03 -15.54
C ARG A 31 1.92 1.26 -14.07
N ALA A 32 1.94 2.52 -13.66
CA ALA A 32 2.10 2.89 -12.27
C ALA A 32 0.76 3.33 -11.67
N TRP A 33 0.52 2.89 -10.45
CA TRP A 33 -0.62 3.28 -9.63
C TRP A 33 -0.13 3.85 -8.31
N ARG A 34 -0.67 5.00 -7.90
CA ARG A 34 -0.41 5.63 -6.61
C ARG A 34 -1.69 5.68 -5.79
N VAL A 35 -1.57 5.53 -4.47
CA VAL A 35 -2.71 5.70 -3.56
C VAL A 35 -3.13 7.18 -3.49
N SER A 36 -4.40 7.45 -3.74
CA SER A 36 -5.02 8.78 -3.56
C SER A 36 -5.19 9.10 -2.08
N ILE A 37 -4.88 10.32 -1.66
CA ILE A 37 -5.15 10.78 -0.28
C ILE A 37 -6.62 11.10 -0.05
N ASP A 38 -7.37 11.41 -1.12
CA ASP A 38 -8.75 11.88 -1.02
C ASP A 38 -9.73 10.71 -0.98
N THR A 39 -9.40 9.62 -1.70
CA THR A 39 -10.30 8.47 -1.85
C THR A 39 -9.74 7.17 -1.29
N GLY A 40 -8.42 7.06 -1.13
CA GLY A 40 -7.74 5.79 -0.88
C GLY A 40 -7.69 4.83 -2.06
N GLY A 41 -8.30 5.19 -3.20
CA GLY A 41 -8.25 4.45 -4.45
C GLY A 41 -6.93 4.60 -5.19
N TRP A 42 -6.86 4.01 -6.38
CA TRP A 42 -5.66 4.04 -7.22
C TRP A 42 -5.74 5.09 -8.32
N GLU A 43 -4.77 6.00 -8.34
CA GLU A 43 -4.62 7.01 -9.38
C GLU A 43 -3.49 6.63 -10.35
N PRO A 44 -3.67 6.79 -11.67
CA PRO A 44 -2.59 6.59 -12.64
C PRO A 44 -1.42 7.53 -12.34
N ALA A 45 -0.21 6.97 -12.24
CA ALA A 45 0.99 7.72 -11.89
C ALA A 45 2.15 7.40 -12.84
N ASN A 46 1.87 7.21 -14.14
CA ASN A 46 2.85 6.76 -15.13
C ASN A 46 4.05 7.71 -15.28
N ASN A 47 3.89 8.99 -14.93
CA ASN A 47 4.99 9.95 -14.88
C ASN A 47 6.09 9.56 -13.86
N LEU A 48 5.78 8.71 -12.88
CA LEU A 48 6.74 8.22 -11.88
C LEU A 48 7.53 7.00 -12.34
N ILE A 49 7.19 6.38 -13.49
CA ILE A 49 7.84 5.15 -13.93
C ILE A 49 9.34 5.38 -14.13
N ASP A 50 9.72 6.42 -14.87
CA ASP A 50 11.13 6.71 -15.14
C ASP A 50 11.88 7.12 -13.86
N GLU A 51 11.25 7.92 -12.99
CA GLU A 51 11.85 8.32 -11.72
C GLU A 51 12.12 7.11 -10.81
N ILE A 52 11.19 6.16 -10.74
CA ILE A 52 11.33 4.94 -9.94
C ILE A 52 12.36 3.99 -10.54
N LEU A 53 12.34 3.77 -11.86
CA LEU A 53 13.22 2.81 -12.51
C LEU A 53 14.67 3.30 -12.61
N PHE A 54 14.88 4.61 -12.74
CA PHE A 54 16.22 5.19 -12.88
C PHE A 54 16.71 5.89 -11.61
N ALA A 55 15.92 5.87 -10.52
CA ALA A 55 16.21 6.52 -9.25
C ALA A 55 16.62 8.01 -9.42
N VAL A 56 15.97 8.70 -10.36
CA VAL A 56 16.31 10.10 -10.69
C VAL A 56 15.65 11.02 -9.67
N GLY A 57 16.46 11.58 -8.77
CA GLY A 57 16.11 12.75 -7.94
C GLY A 57 15.14 12.53 -6.77
N GLY A 58 14.41 11.41 -6.72
CA GLY A 58 13.41 11.12 -5.69
C GLY A 58 13.87 10.15 -4.58
N GLU A 59 13.19 10.20 -3.43
CA GLU A 59 13.30 9.16 -2.41
C GLU A 59 12.44 7.95 -2.80
N VAL A 60 13.08 6.94 -3.38
CA VAL A 60 12.42 5.70 -3.84
C VAL A 60 12.91 4.52 -3.01
N PHE A 61 11.98 3.87 -2.30
CA PHE A 61 12.28 2.70 -1.50
C PHE A 61 11.51 1.48 -2.06
N PRO A 62 12.19 0.43 -2.52
CA PRO A 62 11.51 -0.81 -2.91
C PRO A 62 10.94 -1.52 -1.67
N LEU A 63 9.80 -2.18 -1.84
CA LEU A 63 9.08 -2.88 -0.78
C LEU A 63 8.77 -4.32 -1.20
N SER A 64 8.72 -5.22 -0.21
CA SER A 64 8.05 -6.51 -0.39
C SER A 64 6.53 -6.29 -0.54
N ALA A 65 5.80 -7.29 -1.06
CA ALA A 65 4.34 -7.22 -1.12
C ALA A 65 3.71 -7.02 0.27
N ALA A 66 4.25 -7.72 1.28
CA ALA A 66 3.78 -7.61 2.66
C ALA A 66 4.02 -6.20 3.24
N ASP A 67 5.22 -5.64 3.05
CA ASP A 67 5.53 -4.28 3.51
C ASP A 67 4.73 -3.22 2.76
N PHE A 68 4.47 -3.43 1.47
CA PHE A 68 3.62 -2.57 0.67
C PHE A 68 2.20 -2.48 1.22
N VAL A 69 1.61 -3.61 1.61
CA VAL A 69 0.30 -3.65 2.27
C VAL A 69 0.32 -2.85 3.57
N GLN A 70 1.36 -2.99 4.38
CA GLN A 70 1.49 -2.21 5.62
C GLN A 70 1.59 -0.70 5.34
N GLU A 71 2.33 -0.31 4.30
CA GLU A 71 2.51 1.08 3.87
C GLU A 71 1.22 1.69 3.32
N VAL A 72 0.48 0.97 2.47
CA VAL A 72 -0.81 1.40 1.91
C VAL A 72 -1.80 1.70 3.02
N GLU A 73 -1.95 0.78 3.98
CA GLU A 73 -2.96 0.92 5.03
C GLU A 73 -2.56 1.95 6.08
N ARG A 74 -1.26 2.08 6.36
CA ARG A 74 -0.76 3.21 7.16
C ARG A 74 -1.06 4.55 6.49
N TYR A 75 -0.91 4.62 5.16
CA TYR A 75 -1.18 5.82 4.38
C TYR A 75 -2.68 6.16 4.37
N ARG A 76 -3.55 5.19 4.09
CA ARG A 76 -5.01 5.36 4.15
C ARG A 76 -5.47 5.78 5.54
N ALA A 77 -5.04 5.10 6.60
CA ALA A 77 -5.42 5.44 7.98
C ALA A 77 -4.95 6.84 8.41
N ARG A 78 -3.91 7.39 7.78
CA ARG A 78 -3.41 8.73 8.07
C ARG A 78 -4.28 9.83 7.45
N TYR A 79 -4.82 9.60 6.26
CA TYR A 79 -5.48 10.65 5.48
C TYR A 79 -7.00 10.49 5.38
N LEU A 80 -7.51 9.27 5.54
CA LEU A 80 -8.94 8.99 5.42
C LEU A 80 -9.60 8.88 6.79
N THR A 81 -10.87 9.27 6.80
CA THR A 81 -11.79 9.10 7.92
C THR A 81 -13.12 8.57 7.39
N GLY A 82 -13.87 7.84 8.22
CA GLY A 82 -15.20 7.36 7.87
C GLY A 82 -15.75 6.39 8.92
N ASP A 83 -16.94 5.84 8.66
CA ASP A 83 -17.69 5.05 9.63
C ASP A 83 -17.82 3.56 9.24
N SER A 84 -17.10 3.13 8.21
CA SER A 84 -17.09 1.72 7.78
C SER A 84 -16.30 0.83 8.76
N PRO A 85 -16.51 -0.50 8.74
CA PRO A 85 -15.74 -1.43 9.56
C PRO A 85 -14.21 -1.32 9.39
N ILE A 86 -13.73 -0.79 8.26
CA ILE A 86 -12.31 -0.54 8.04
C ILE A 86 -11.79 0.53 9.01
N PHE A 87 -12.54 1.60 9.22
CA PHE A 87 -12.11 2.70 10.08
C PHE A 87 -12.12 2.31 11.56
N ALA A 88 -13.06 1.47 12.00
CA ALA A 88 -13.02 0.89 13.35
C ALA A 88 -11.74 0.05 13.59
N LEU A 89 -11.27 -0.65 12.56
CA LEU A 89 -10.01 -1.39 12.60
C LEU A 89 -8.79 -0.45 12.60
N TYR A 90 -8.84 0.67 11.87
CA TYR A 90 -7.81 1.71 11.96
C TYR A 90 -7.73 2.34 13.34
N GLU A 91 -8.86 2.63 13.99
CA GLU A 91 -8.88 3.13 15.37
C GLU A 91 -8.27 2.12 16.35
N THR A 92 -8.48 0.82 16.13
CA THR A 92 -7.84 -0.24 16.93
C THR A 92 -6.32 -0.22 16.78
N VAL A 93 -5.83 -0.12 15.54
CA VAL A 93 -4.38 0.02 15.27
C VAL A 93 -3.83 1.30 15.88
N LYS A 94 -4.55 2.40 15.76
CA LYS A 94 -4.19 3.70 16.30
C LYS A 94 -4.01 3.63 17.81
N ALA A 95 -4.97 3.03 18.54
CA ALA A 95 -4.90 2.86 19.99
C ALA A 95 -3.66 2.07 20.43
N ILE A 96 -3.32 0.99 19.71
CA ILE A 96 -2.11 0.19 19.97
C ILE A 96 -0.84 1.04 19.76
N THR A 97 -0.77 1.80 18.66
CA THR A 97 0.40 2.65 18.36
C THR A 97 0.49 3.90 19.23
N ASP A 98 -0.63 4.37 19.77
CA ASP A 98 -0.65 5.49 20.71
C ASP A 98 -0.11 5.05 22.08
N ALA A 99 -0.43 3.83 22.52
CA ALA A 99 0.15 3.23 23.72
C ALA A 99 1.69 3.10 23.61
N GLU A 100 2.21 2.69 22.44
CA GLU A 100 3.65 2.67 22.15
C GLU A 100 4.32 4.03 22.43
N ARG A 101 3.72 5.11 21.91
CA ARG A 101 4.22 6.48 22.07
C ARG A 101 4.11 6.97 23.51
N GLN A 102 2.98 6.72 24.15
CA GLN A 102 2.72 7.14 25.53
C GLN A 102 3.68 6.44 26.51
N GLU A 103 3.92 5.16 26.30
CA GLU A 103 4.80 4.33 27.14
C GLU A 103 6.28 4.44 26.75
N ARG A 104 6.60 5.14 25.65
CA ARG A 104 7.97 5.34 25.11
C ARG A 104 8.74 4.03 24.93
N ARG A 105 8.04 2.99 24.49
CA ARG A 105 8.64 1.69 24.15
C ARG A 105 8.35 1.35 22.70
N TYR A 106 8.87 0.24 22.22
CA TYR A 106 8.43 -0.33 20.95
C TYR A 106 7.22 -1.24 21.15
N LEU A 107 6.45 -1.47 20.06
CA LEU A 107 5.48 -2.55 20.02
C LEU A 107 6.15 -3.89 20.33
N SER A 108 5.54 -4.62 21.25
CA SER A 108 5.83 -6.03 21.51
C SER A 108 5.62 -6.87 20.23
N PRO A 109 6.22 -8.07 20.15
CA PRO A 109 5.99 -8.96 19.01
C PRO A 109 4.49 -9.25 18.77
N HIS A 110 3.71 -9.39 19.84
CA HIS A 110 2.27 -9.63 19.75
C HIS A 110 1.50 -8.43 19.19
N GLU A 111 1.75 -7.22 19.72
CA GLU A 111 1.11 -6.00 19.21
C GLU A 111 1.48 -5.75 17.74
N ARG A 112 2.74 -5.99 17.36
CA ARG A 112 3.20 -5.88 15.97
C ARG A 112 2.47 -6.87 15.06
N ALA A 113 2.34 -8.13 15.48
CA ALA A 113 1.60 -9.14 14.74
C ALA A 113 0.11 -8.75 14.58
N LEU A 114 -0.50 -8.22 15.64
CA LEU A 114 -1.88 -7.74 15.62
C LEU A 114 -2.05 -6.56 14.65
N VAL A 115 -1.19 -5.54 14.71
CA VAL A 115 -1.21 -4.40 13.78
C VAL A 115 -1.05 -4.87 12.34
N ASN A 116 -0.08 -5.75 12.08
CA ASN A 116 0.18 -6.27 10.74
C ASN A 116 -1.02 -7.06 10.19
N GLY A 117 -1.63 -7.91 11.03
CA GLY A 117 -2.81 -8.70 10.68
C GLY A 117 -4.03 -7.82 10.41
N ILE A 118 -4.26 -6.79 11.23
CA ILE A 118 -5.36 -5.83 10.99
C ILE A 118 -5.16 -5.10 9.67
N ARG A 119 -3.97 -4.56 9.41
CA ARG A 119 -3.69 -3.86 8.14
C ARG A 119 -3.85 -4.77 6.94
N ARG A 120 -3.38 -6.02 7.02
CA ARG A 120 -3.62 -7.00 5.95
C ARG A 120 -5.10 -7.21 5.68
N LYS A 121 -5.91 -7.35 6.74
CA LYS A 121 -7.36 -7.50 6.63
C LYS A 121 -8.03 -6.26 6.03
N THR A 122 -7.68 -5.06 6.51
CA THR A 122 -8.26 -3.81 5.99
C THR A 122 -7.89 -3.58 4.54
N PHE A 123 -6.66 -3.93 4.13
CA PHE A 123 -6.23 -3.87 2.73
C PHE A 123 -7.15 -4.70 1.84
N VAL A 124 -7.38 -5.98 2.17
CA VAL A 124 -8.25 -6.84 1.37
C VAL A 124 -9.67 -6.27 1.31
N MET A 125 -10.23 -5.83 2.44
CA MET A 125 -11.57 -5.23 2.49
C MET A 125 -11.67 -3.97 1.62
N PHE A 126 -10.67 -3.10 1.67
CA PHE A 126 -10.65 -1.85 0.90
C PHE A 126 -10.49 -2.11 -0.60
N GLU A 127 -9.55 -2.99 -0.98
CA GLU A 127 -9.35 -3.37 -2.38
C GLU A 127 -10.57 -4.08 -2.97
N GLU A 128 -11.29 -4.89 -2.19
CA GLU A 128 -12.55 -5.48 -2.63
C GLU A 128 -13.64 -4.44 -2.89
N GLN A 129 -13.76 -3.43 -2.02
CA GLN A 129 -14.68 -2.31 -2.22
C GLN A 129 -14.32 -1.50 -3.47
N LEU A 130 -13.05 -1.15 -3.65
CA LEU A 130 -12.57 -0.44 -4.83
C LEU A 130 -12.84 -1.24 -6.11
N ARG A 131 -12.58 -2.55 -6.11
CA ARG A 131 -12.85 -3.42 -7.25
C ARG A 131 -14.35 -3.46 -7.58
N GLN A 132 -15.23 -3.52 -6.58
CA GLN A 132 -16.68 -3.45 -6.78
C GLN A 132 -17.13 -2.11 -7.36
N GLN A 133 -16.42 -1.02 -7.04
CA GLN A 133 -16.65 0.32 -7.58
C GLN A 133 -16.01 0.55 -8.95
N GLY A 134 -15.29 -0.45 -9.49
CA GLY A 134 -14.68 -0.39 -10.82
C GLY A 134 -13.30 0.27 -10.86
N ASP A 135 -12.62 0.41 -9.72
CA ASP A 135 -11.23 0.89 -9.69
C ASP A 135 -10.30 -0.12 -10.42
N PRO A 136 -9.66 0.28 -11.52
CA PRO A 136 -8.83 -0.61 -12.34
C PRO A 136 -7.48 -0.95 -11.72
N GLY A 137 -7.07 -0.22 -10.67
CA GLY A 137 -5.86 -0.49 -9.92
C GLY A 137 -6.11 -1.46 -8.77
N ALA A 138 -7.36 -1.76 -8.40
CA ALA A 138 -7.66 -2.59 -7.23
C ALA A 138 -7.20 -4.05 -7.41
N ASP A 139 -6.45 -4.56 -6.43
CA ASP A 139 -5.96 -5.94 -6.40
C ASP A 139 -5.91 -6.47 -4.96
N PRO A 140 -6.98 -7.15 -4.49
CA PRO A 140 -7.02 -7.71 -3.14
C PRO A 140 -6.04 -8.86 -2.95
N THR A 141 -5.51 -9.46 -4.02
CA THR A 141 -4.63 -10.64 -3.92
C THR A 141 -3.26 -10.30 -3.33
N VAL A 142 -2.82 -9.04 -3.44
CA VAL A 142 -1.58 -8.56 -2.80
C VAL A 142 -1.63 -8.74 -1.28
N GLY A 143 -2.80 -8.51 -0.67
CA GLY A 143 -3.01 -8.74 0.76
C GLY A 143 -3.28 -10.20 1.13
N GLN A 144 -3.39 -11.10 0.14
CA GLN A 144 -3.65 -12.53 0.35
C GLN A 144 -2.39 -13.37 0.15
N ALA A 145 -1.39 -12.87 -0.58
CA ALA A 145 -0.09 -13.53 -0.73
C ALA A 145 0.61 -13.71 0.63
N ASP A 146 1.04 -14.94 0.91
CA ASP A 146 1.86 -15.43 2.04
C ASP A 146 1.34 -15.16 3.46
N SER A 147 0.69 -16.15 4.07
CA SER A 147 0.61 -16.30 5.54
C SER A 147 1.81 -17.09 6.05
#